data_AF-A0A822F6C0-F1
#
_entry.id   AF-A0A822F6C0-F1
#
_cell.length_a   1.000
_cell.length_b   1.000
_cell.length_c   1.000
_cell.angle_alpha   90.00
_cell.angle_beta   90.00
_cell.angle_gamma   90.00
#
_symmetry.space_group_name_H-M   'P 1'
#
loop_
_entity.id
_entity.type
_entity.pdbx_description
1 polymer ?
#
loop_
_entity_poly.entity_id
_entity_poly.type
_entity_poly.pdbx_seq_one_letter_code
_entity_poly.pdbx_strand_id
1 'polypeptide(L)' 'MVLADLGRRLSSALRNLSNATIINEQVLNEALGEICRALLEADVNVRLVKQLRENV' A
#
# COMPACT_ATOMS: atom_id res chain seq x y z
N MET A 1 9.51 -15.35 -4.82
CA MET A 1 9.78 -15.19 -3.37
C MET A 1 8.84 -14.10 -2.88
N VAL A 2 7.94 -14.42 -1.95
CA VAL A 2 6.81 -13.54 -1.55
C VAL A 2 7.28 -12.13 -1.13
N LEU A 3 8.43 -12.03 -0.46
CA LEU A 3 9.04 -10.75 -0.08
C LEU A 3 9.51 -9.88 -1.26
N ALA A 4 10.01 -10.50 -2.32
CA ALA A 4 10.46 -9.78 -3.51
C ALA A 4 9.27 -9.22 -4.29
N ASP A 5 8.16 -9.97 -4.34
CA ASP A 5 6.90 -9.52 -4.92
C ASP A 5 6.26 -8.39 -4.09
N LEU A 6 6.27 -8.51 -2.76
CA LEU A 6 5.82 -7.46 -1.85
C LEU A 6 6.60 -6.16 -2.06
N GLY A 7 7.93 -6.25 -2.08
CA GLY A 7 8.81 -5.10 -2.26
C GLY A 7 8.57 -4.37 -3.58
N ARG A 8 8.36 -5.13 -4.67
CA ARG A 8 8.01 -4.55 -5.98
C ARG A 8 6.66 -3.85 -5.97
N ARG A 9 5.62 -4.47 -5.39
CA ARG A 9 4.28 -3.88 -5.31
C ARG A 9 4.28 -2.59 -4.48
N LEU A 10 4.94 -2.61 -3.33
CA LEU A 10 5.06 -1.42 -2.47
C LEU A 10 5.82 -0.28 -3.17
N SER A 11 6.96 -0.61 -3.79
CA SER A 11 7.79 0.38 -4.48
C SER A 11 7.07 0.97 -5.71
N SER A 12 6.30 0.15 -6.43
CA SER A 12 5.45 0.61 -7.53
C SER A 12 4.33 1.54 -7.06
N ALA A 13 3.63 1.19 -5.97
CA ALA A 13 2.56 2.00 -5.40
C ALA A 13 3.06 3.38 -4.92
N LEU A 14 4.20 3.40 -4.21
CA LEU A 14 4.84 4.64 -3.76
C LEU A 14 5.35 5.50 -4.93
N ARG A 15 5.88 4.87 -5.98
CA ARG A 15 6.35 5.57 -7.17
C ARG A 15 5.19 6.12 -7.99
N ASN A 16 4.05 5.44 -8.05
CA ASN A 16 2.82 5.94 -8.65
C ASN A 16 2.26 7.13 -7.87
N LEU A 17 2.23 7.06 -6.54
CA LEU A 17 1.85 8.18 -5.67
C LEU A 17 2.77 9.39 -5.85
N SER A 18 4.09 9.18 -5.95
CA SER A 18 5.06 10.27 -6.11
C SER A 18 5.02 10.93 -7.50
N ASN A 19 4.62 10.20 -8.55
CA ASN A 19 4.49 10.74 -9.91
C ASN A 19 3.09 11.24 -10.24
N ALA A 20 2.09 10.97 -9.39
CA ALA A 20 0.73 11.47 -9.58
C ALA A 20 0.72 12.99 -9.38
N THR A 21 0.63 13.74 -10.48
CA THR A 21 0.58 15.22 -10.51
C THR A 21 -0.69 15.76 -9.81
N ILE A 22 -1.71 14.91 -9.63
CA ILE A 22 -2.94 15.19 -8.88
C ILE A 22 -3.18 13.99 -7.97
N ILE A 23 -2.78 14.09 -6.70
CA ILE A 23 -3.14 13.10 -5.68
C ILE A 23 -4.58 13.42 -5.25
N ASN A 24 -5.55 12.62 -5.73
CA ASN A 24 -6.92 12.68 -5.25
C ASN A 24 -7.15 11.61 -4.16
N GLU A 25 -8.18 11.79 -3.34
CA GLU A 25 -8.52 10.81 -2.28
C GLU A 25 -8.82 9.40 -2.82
N GLN A 26 -9.24 9.32 -4.09
CA GLN A 26 -9.58 8.05 -4.73
C GLN A 26 -8.33 7.22 -5.06
N VAL A 27 -7.31 7.83 -5.67
CA VAL A 27 -6.00 7.22 -5.99
C VAL A 27 -5.25 6.89 -4.70
N LEU A 28 -5.35 7.75 -3.67
CA LEU A 28 -4.77 7.45 -2.37
C LEU A 28 -5.43 6.21 -1.73
N ASN A 29 -6.76 6.12 -1.73
CA ASN A 29 -7.48 4.97 -1.21
C ASN A 29 -7.21 3.69 -2.00
N GLU A 30 -7.09 3.75 -3.32
CA GLU A 30 -6.71 2.60 -4.15
C GLU A 30 -5.29 2.13 -3.82
N ALA A 31 -4.33 3.04 -3.74
CA ALA A 31 -2.94 2.71 -3.40
C ALA A 31 -2.82 2.13 -1.98
N LEU A 32 -3.49 2.75 -0.99
CA LEU A 32 -3.55 2.23 0.38
C LEU A 32 -4.24 0.85 0.42
N GLY A 33 -5.28 0.65 -0.37
CA GLY A 33 -5.97 -0.64 -0.49
C GLY A 33 -5.06 -1.74 -1.02
N GLU A 34 -4.29 -1.46 -2.09
CA GLU A 34 -3.28 -2.38 -2.61
C GLU A 34 -2.18 -2.69 -1.59
N ILE A 35 -1.66 -1.66 -0.91
CA ILE A 35 -0.64 -1.82 0.13
C ILE A 35 -1.16 -2.68 1.28
N CYS A 36 -2.37 -2.39 1.79
CA CYS A 36 -3.00 -3.17 2.86
C CYS A 36 -3.17 -4.64 2.45
N ARG A 37 -3.65 -4.89 1.23
CA ARG A 37 -3.86 -6.25 0.72
C ARG A 37 -2.54 -7.00 0.58
N ALA A 38 -1.49 -6.33 0.11
CA ALA A 38 -0.16 -6.92 -0.01
C ALA A 38 0.46 -7.21 1.38
N LEU A 39 0.27 -6.32 2.36
CA LEU A 39 0.71 -6.56 3.75
C LEU A 39 0.00 -7.76 4.38
N LEU A 40 -1.30 -7.95 4.11
CA LEU A 40 -2.04 -9.13 4.56
C LEU A 40 -1.54 -10.42 3.90
N GLU A 41 -1.22 -10.39 2.60
CA GLU A 41 -0.60 -11.53 1.89
C GLU A 41 0.80 -11.87 2.41
N ALA A 42 1.50 -10.90 2.99
CA ALA A 42 2.79 -11.08 3.66
C ALA A 42 2.69 -11.49 5.14
N ASP A 43 1.48 -11.86 5.60
CA ASP A 43 1.21 -12.33 6.97
C ASP A 43 1.46 -11.25 8.05
N VAL A 44 1.31 -9.97 7.68
CA VAL A 44 1.39 -8.84 8.62
C VAL A 44 0.11 -8.76 9.43
N ASN A 45 0.23 -8.45 10.73
CA ASN A 45 -0.89 -8.38 11.65
C ASN A 45 -1.97 -7.39 11.17
N VAL A 46 -3.22 -7.86 11.05
CA VAL A 46 -4.41 -7.07 10.67
C VAL A 46 -4.54 -5.78 11.49
N ARG A 47 -4.18 -5.80 12.78
CA ARG A 47 -4.27 -4.61 13.66
C ARG A 47 -3.28 -3.54 13.23
N LEU A 48 -2.07 -3.93 12.82
CA LEU A 48 -1.05 -3.01 12.31
C LEU A 48 -1.48 -2.42 10.96
N VAL A 49 -2.03 -3.25 10.07
CA VAL A 49 -2.55 -2.80 8.78
C VAL A 49 -3.72 -1.82 8.96
N LYS A 50 -4.60 -2.09 9.93
CA LYS A 50 -5.71 -1.19 10.27
C LYS A 50 -5.21 0.14 10.85
N GLN A 51 -4.26 0.10 11.78
CA GLN A 51 -3.64 1.32 12.32
C GLN A 51 -2.95 2.12 11.22
N LEU A 52 -2.25 1.47 10.27
CA LEU A 52 -1.65 2.15 9.12
C LEU A 52 -2.70 2.91 8.32
N ARG A 53 -3.86 2.30 8.06
CA ARG A 53 -4.97 2.93 7.33
C ARG A 53 -5.65 4.06 8.09
N GLU A 54 -5.68 4.01 9.43
CA GLU A 54 -6.26 5.05 10.28
C GLU A 54 -5.32 6.25 10.50
N ASN A 55 -4.02 6.09 10.29
CA ASN A 55 -3.01 7.15 10.47
C ASN A 55 -2.69 7.94 9.19
N VAL A 56 -3.25 7.55 8.04
CA VAL A 56 -3.08 8.24 6.74
C VAL A 56 -4.38 8.94 6.39
#